data_AF-A0A9D4XXX4-F1
#
_entry.id   AF-A0A9D4XXX4-F1
#
_cell.length_a   1.000
_cell.length_b   1.000
_cell.length_c   1.000
_cell.angle_alpha   90.00
_cell.angle_beta   90.00
_cell.angle_gamma   90.00
#
_symmetry.space_group_name_H-M   'P 1'
#
loop_
_entity.id
_entity.type
_entity.pdbx_description
1 polymer ?
#
loop_
_entity_poly.entity_id
_entity_poly.type
_entity_poly.pdbx_seq_one_letter_code
_entity_poly.pdbx_strand_id
1 'polypeptide(L)'
;MALEIAVKAAVGPFSQRVLLTLEEKKIAYNTHLIDVSNKPQWFLEVSPEGKVLVVKFDGKWVPDSDVIVGILEEKYSEPFFVTPPQFSSVYGPSI
;
A
#
# COMPACT_ATOMS: atom_id res chain seq x y z
N MET A 1 3.90 -14.03 7.83
CA MET A 1 3.22 -13.12 8.77
C MET A 1 2.31 -12.22 7.94
N ALA A 2 1.07 -11.99 8.37
CA ALA A 2 0.15 -11.12 7.64
C ALA A 2 0.39 -9.65 8.01
N LEU A 3 0.34 -8.76 7.02
CA LEU A 3 0.38 -7.32 7.28
C LEU A 3 -0.94 -6.84 7.90
N GLU A 4 -0.92 -5.77 8.67
CA GLU A 4 -2.14 -5.11 9.12
C GLU A 4 -2.39 -3.87 8.27
N ILE A 5 -3.60 -3.72 7.75
CA ILE A 5 -3.99 -2.56 6.95
C ILE A 5 -5.26 -1.94 7.52
N ALA A 6 -5.29 -0.62 7.67
CA ALA A 6 -6.49 0.12 8.02
C ALA A 6 -6.98 0.91 6.80
N VAL A 7 -8.18 0.59 6.32
CA VAL A 7 -8.78 1.17 5.11
C VAL A 7 -10.14 1.77 5.41
N LYS A 8 -10.55 2.76 4.61
CA LYS A 8 -11.92 3.25 4.62
C LYS A 8 -12.89 2.14 4.22
N ALA A 9 -14.00 2.01 4.93
CA ALA A 9 -15.04 1.02 4.62
C ALA A 9 -15.61 1.12 3.18
N ALA A 10 -15.66 2.34 2.62
CA ALA A 10 -15.88 2.56 1.18
C ALA A 10 -14.53 2.75 0.49
N VAL A 11 -14.11 1.75 -0.29
CA VAL A 11 -12.78 1.68 -0.90
C VAL A 11 -12.61 2.80 -1.95
N GLY A 12 -11.67 3.73 -1.72
CA GLY A 12 -11.29 4.77 -2.67
C GLY A 12 -10.10 4.36 -3.56
N PRO A 13 -9.75 5.15 -4.59
CA PRO A 13 -8.70 4.79 -5.55
C PRO A 13 -7.34 4.51 -4.90
N PHE A 14 -6.98 5.24 -3.84
CA PHE A 14 -5.74 5.04 -3.09
C PHE A 14 -5.74 3.70 -2.32
N SER A 15 -6.87 3.35 -1.70
CA SER A 15 -7.03 2.05 -1.03
C SER A 15 -7.01 0.90 -2.03
N GLN A 16 -7.68 1.06 -3.18
CA GLN A 16 -7.66 0.05 -4.24
C GLN A 16 -6.24 -0.20 -4.74
N ARG A 17 -5.43 0.84 -4.96
CA ARG A 17 -4.05 0.70 -5.42
C ARG A 17 -3.25 -0.22 -4.51
N VAL A 18 -3.26 0.04 -3.21
CA VAL A 18 -2.51 -0.75 -2.23
C VAL A 18 -3.07 -2.17 -2.10
N LEU A 19 -4.39 -2.34 -2.05
CA LEU A 19 -5.02 -3.66 -1.98
C LEU A 19 -4.68 -4.51 -3.21
N LEU A 20 -4.75 -3.94 -4.41
CA LEU A 20 -4.38 -4.64 -5.65
C LEU A 20 -2.91 -5.04 -5.65
N THR A 21 -2.00 -4.18 -5.19
CA THR A 21 -0.58 -4.53 -5.05
C THR A 21 -0.38 -5.70 -4.08
N LEU A 22 -1.10 -5.72 -2.95
CA LEU A 22 -1.04 -6.82 -1.98
C LEU A 22 -1.55 -8.14 -2.58
N GLU A 23 -2.69 -8.10 -3.28
CA GLU A 23 -3.29 -9.27 -3.93
C GLU A 23 -2.38 -9.84 -5.03
N GLU A 24 -1.86 -9.01 -5.93
CA GLU A 24 -1.01 -9.46 -7.03
C GLU A 24 0.29 -10.10 -6.52
N LYS A 25 0.87 -9.52 -5.47
CA LYS A 25 2.07 -10.06 -4.79
C LYS A 25 1.74 -11.22 -3.85
N LYS A 26 0.46 -11.60 -3.71
CA LYS A 26 -0.03 -12.68 -2.83
C LYS A 26 0.42 -12.49 -1.37
N ILE A 27 0.47 -11.25 -0.92
CA ILE A 27 0.87 -10.90 0.44
C ILE A 27 -0.38 -11.04 1.32
N ALA A 28 -0.31 -11.89 2.35
CA ALA A 28 -1.40 -12.01 3.31
C ALA A 28 -1.54 -10.71 4.13
N TYR A 29 -2.77 -10.23 4.33
CA TYR A 29 -3.05 -9.07 5.17
C TYR A 29 -4.38 -9.21 5.92
N ASN A 30 -4.49 -8.50 7.04
CA ASN A 30 -5.70 -8.36 7.83
C ASN A 30 -6.21 -6.92 7.74
N THR A 31 -7.49 -6.79 7.39
CA THR A 31 -8.13 -5.49 7.17
C THR A 31 -8.87 -4.99 8.40
N HIS A 32 -8.51 -3.78 8.82
CA HIS A 32 -9.23 -2.99 9.81
C HIS A 32 -10.08 -1.94 9.07
N LEU A 33 -11.40 -2.11 9.09
CA LEU A 33 -12.31 -1.17 8.44
C LEU A 33 -12.50 0.05 9.35
N ILE A 34 -12.11 1.22 8.85
CA ILE A 34 -12.24 2.49 9.56
C ILE A 34 -13.48 3.23 9.05
N ASP A 35 -14.39 3.49 9.98
CA ASP A 35 -15.42 4.51 9.80
C ASP A 35 -14.75 5.88 9.87
N VAL A 36 -14.70 6.59 8.74
CA VAL A 36 -14.07 7.92 8.66
C VAL A 36 -14.91 9.01 9.30
N SER A 37 -16.21 8.78 9.50
CA SER A 37 -17.12 9.69 10.22
C SER A 37 -16.98 9.53 11.73
N ASN A 38 -16.63 8.31 12.19
CA ASN A 38 -16.42 7.99 13.59
C ASN A 38 -15.14 7.15 13.77
N LYS A 39 -13.99 7.83 13.71
CA LYS A 39 -12.68 7.18 13.76
C LYS A 39 -12.43 6.60 15.16
N PRO A 40 -12.06 5.32 15.29
CA PRO A 40 -11.80 4.72 16.59
C PRO A 40 -10.53 5.31 17.21
N GLN A 41 -10.49 5.38 18.54
CA GLN A 41 -9.39 6.01 19.28
C GLN A 41 -8.02 5.39 18.95
N TRP A 42 -7.93 4.06 18.91
CA TRP A 42 -6.70 3.34 18.58
C TRP A 42 -6.12 3.75 17.21
N PHE A 43 -6.99 4.11 16.25
CA PHE A 43 -6.56 4.53 14.92
C PHE A 43 -5.94 5.92 14.95
N LEU A 44 -6.52 6.84 15.73
CA LEU A 44 -5.99 8.19 15.91
C LEU A 44 -4.67 8.19 16.70
N GLU A 45 -4.46 7.22 17.60
CA GLU A 45 -3.19 7.04 18.29
C GLU A 45 -2.05 6.68 17.33
N VAL A 46 -2.34 5.90 16.27
CA VAL A 46 -1.33 5.47 15.30
C VAL A 46 -1.26 6.35 14.05
N SER A 47 -2.34 7.05 13.72
CA SER A 47 -2.46 8.00 12.62
C SER A 47 -3.17 9.26 13.12
N PRO A 48 -2.44 10.19 13.79
CA PRO A 48 -3.02 11.41 14.37
C PRO A 48 -3.70 12.32 13.34
N GLU A 49 -3.23 12.29 12.10
CA GLU A 49 -3.86 13.01 10.99
C GLU A 49 -5.21 12.40 10.58
N GLY A 50 -5.50 11.17 11.03
CA GLY A 50 -6.72 10.45 10.72
C GLY A 50 -6.90 10.18 9.23
N LYS A 51 -5.79 10.11 8.49
CA LYS A 51 -5.78 9.82 7.05
C LYS A 51 -5.82 8.30 6.84
N VAL A 52 -6.65 7.90 5.89
CA VAL A 52 -6.79 6.53 5.40
C VAL A 52 -6.28 6.49 3.95
N LEU A 53 -5.57 5.46 3.51
CA LEU A 53 -5.22 4.20 4.19
C LEU A 53 -3.89 4.29 5.00
N VAL A 54 -3.66 3.33 5.89
CA VAL A 54 -2.35 3.08 6.54
C VAL A 54 -2.04 1.59 6.60
N VAL A 55 -0.77 1.20 6.45
CA VAL A 55 -0.29 -0.19 6.56
C VAL A 55 0.77 -0.29 7.64
N LYS A 56 0.76 -1.38 8.42
CA LYS A 56 1.74 -1.65 9.47
C LYS A 56 2.91 -2.47 8.93
N PHE A 57 4.09 -1.87 8.89
CA PHE A 57 5.35 -2.54 8.55
C PHE A 57 6.26 -2.55 9.77
N ASP A 58 6.75 -3.73 10.16
CA ASP A 58 7.72 -3.91 11.25
C ASP A 58 7.31 -3.17 12.56
N GLY A 59 6.01 -3.18 12.87
CA GLY A 59 5.44 -2.52 14.05
C GLY A 59 5.08 -1.04 13.88
N LYS A 60 5.47 -0.40 12.76
CA LYS A 60 5.20 1.01 12.47
C LYS A 60 4.08 1.17 11.45
N TRP A 61 3.13 2.05 11.75
CA TRP A 61 2.08 2.44 10.81
C TRP A 61 2.60 3.47 9.82
N VAL A 62 2.39 3.20 8.52
CA VAL A 62 2.84 4.04 7.41
C VAL A 62 1.61 4.51 6.63
N PRO A 63 1.38 5.82 6.51
CA PRO A 63 0.38 6.40 5.60
C PRO A 63 0.95 6.56 4.18
N ASP A 64 0.10 7.06 3.27
CA ASP A 64 0.40 7.40 1.88
C ASP A 64 0.53 6.18 0.94
N SER A 65 -0.31 6.12 -0.08
CA SER A 65 -0.34 4.98 -1.01
C SER A 65 0.95 4.82 -1.80
N ASP A 66 1.63 5.91 -2.16
CA ASP A 66 2.83 5.83 -3.00
C ASP A 66 4.02 5.34 -2.16
N VAL A 67 4.12 5.81 -0.91
CA VAL A 67 5.11 5.31 0.05
C VAL A 67 4.87 3.84 0.36
N ILE A 68 3.62 3.45 0.60
CA ILE A 68 3.27 2.06 0.92
C ILE A 68 3.59 1.13 -0.26
N VAL A 69 3.22 1.50 -1.50
CA VAL A 69 3.56 0.71 -2.69
C VAL A 69 5.08 0.62 -2.86
N GLY A 70 5.82 1.72 -2.65
CA GLY A 70 7.28 1.70 -2.69
C GLY A 70 7.91 0.71 -1.71
N ILE A 71 7.42 0.67 -0.46
CA ILE A 71 7.87 -0.30 0.55
C ILE A 71 7.52 -1.75 0.13
N LEU A 72 6.33 -1.94 -0.46
CA LEU A 72 5.92 -3.27 -0.96
C LEU A 72 6.81 -3.73 -2.12
N GLU A 73 7.20 -2.84 -3.04
CA GLU A 73 8.16 -3.17 -4.10
C GLU A 73 9.54 -3.52 -3.55
N GLU A 74 10.03 -2.77 -2.56
CA GLU A 74 11.34 -3.00 -1.95
C GLU A 74 11.38 -4.34 -1.18
N LYS A 75 10.35 -4.64 -0.41
CA LYS A 75 10.28 -5.87 0.41
C LYS A 75 9.87 -7.12 -0.38
N TYR A 76 9.08 -6.94 -1.44
CA TYR A 76 8.46 -8.04 -2.20
C TYR A 76 8.65 -7.81 -3.70
N SER A 77 9.86 -8.09 -4.18
CA SER A 77 10.30 -7.72 -5.53
C SER A 77 9.66 -8.52 -6.68
N GLU A 78 8.93 -9.61 -6.39
CA GLU A 78 8.25 -10.41 -7.40
C GLU A 78 6.72 -10.44 -7.20
N PRO A 79 5.92 -10.16 -8.24
CA PRO A 79 6.30 -9.54 -9.52
C PRO A 79 6.66 -8.05 -9.36
N PHE A 80 7.56 -7.54 -10.22
CA PHE A 80 7.91 -6.12 -10.27
C PHE A 80 6.76 -5.31 -10.89
N PHE A 81 6.25 -4.30 -10.18
CA PHE A 81 5.26 -3.37 -10.74
C PHE A 81 5.88 -2.18 -11.47
N VAL A 82 7.16 -1.92 -11.24
CA VAL A 82 7.92 -0.95 -12.03
C VAL A 82 8.49 -1.67 -13.25
N THR A 83 8.39 -1.03 -14.42
CA THR A 83 9.09 -1.51 -15.61
C THR A 83 10.58 -1.63 -15.26
N PRO A 84 11.18 -2.84 -15.38
CA PRO A 84 12.59 -2.99 -15.11
C PRO A 84 13.37 -2.01 -16.01
N PRO A 85 14.45 -1.36 -15.53
CA PRO A 85 15.17 -0.35 -16.31
C PRO A 85 15.59 -0.83 -17.71
N GLN A 86 15.88 -2.12 -17.85
CA GLN A 86 16.20 -2.78 -19.13
C GLN A 86 15.06 -2.79 -20.16
N PHE A 87 13.81 -2.49 -19.76
CA PHE A 87 12.63 -2.36 -20.62
C PHE A 87 12.07 -0.93 -20.63
N SER A 88 12.72 0.05 -20.00
CA SER A 88 12.21 1.42 -19.90
C SER A 88 12.50 2.28 -21.14
N SER A 89 13.32 1.80 -22.09
CA SER A 89 13.58 2.48 -23.36
C SER A 89 12.99 1.68 -24.53
N VAL A 90 11.98 2.25 -25.20
CA VAL A 90 11.45 1.75 -26.49
C VAL A 90 12.31 2.25 -27.67
N TYR A 91 13.24 3.17 -27.42
CA TYR A 91 14.17 3.68 -28.42
C TYR A 91 15.48 2.89 -28.35
N GLY A 92 15.57 1.80 -29.13
CA GLY A 92 16.87 1.34 -29.62
C GLY A 92 17.41 2.35 -30.65
N PRO A 93 18.74 2.44 -30.85
CA PRO A 93 19.28 3.30 -31.90
C PRO A 93 18.70 2.83 -33.23
N SER A 94 18.07 3.75 -33.96
CA SER A 94 17.69 3.52 -35.35
C SER A 94 18.97 3.18 -36.11
N ILE A 95 19.07 1.93 -36.55
CA ILE A 95 20.11 1.48 -37.48
C ILE A 95 19.86 2.11 -38.86
#